data_AF-A0A218QPP1-F1
#
_entry.id   AF-A0A218QPP1-F1
#
_cell.length_a   1.000
_cell.length_b   1.000
_cell.length_c   1.000
_cell.angle_alpha   90.00
_cell.angle_beta   90.00
_cell.angle_gamma   90.00
#
_symmetry.space_group_name_H-M   'P 1'
#
loop_
_entity.id
_entity.type
_entity.pdbx_description
1 polymer ?
#
loop_
_entity_poly.entity_id
_entity_poly.type
_entity_poly.pdbx_seq_one_letter_code
_entity_poly.pdbx_strand_id
1 'polypeptide(L)'
;MQPQWLLSERNSEMRRSLIQRIGYTRIANQLQAVELDSWQEYTLLKIEAKVDVEPIHILKMTCPSTGSIHTLRVPPNLQTAREAIRWVNWDIDPEEFSVQT
;
A
#
# COMPACT_ATOMS: atom_id res chain seq x y z
N MET A 1 -2.12 -15.76 14.60
CA MET A 1 -1.70 -14.40 14.99
C MET A 1 -2.64 -13.42 14.30
N GLN A 2 -3.55 -12.80 15.07
CA GLN A 2 -4.56 -11.89 14.52
C GLN A 2 -4.01 -10.45 14.46
N PRO A 3 -4.23 -9.69 13.38
CA PRO A 3 -3.62 -8.36 13.17
C PRO A 3 -4.22 -7.26 14.05
N GLN A 4 -5.28 -7.56 14.78
CA GLN A 4 -5.99 -6.60 15.63
C GLN A 4 -5.07 -6.01 16.72
N TRP A 5 -3.96 -6.68 17.06
CA TRP A 5 -2.95 -6.17 17.98
C TRP A 5 -2.16 -4.95 17.46
N LEU A 6 -2.06 -4.77 16.14
CA LEU A 6 -1.44 -3.57 15.56
C LEU A 6 -2.20 -2.29 15.94
N LEU A 7 -3.49 -2.43 16.22
CA LEU A 7 -4.36 -1.31 16.59
C LEU A 7 -4.16 -0.84 18.04
N SER A 8 -3.59 -1.70 18.89
CA SER A 8 -3.36 -1.45 20.31
C SER A 8 -1.88 -1.20 20.67
N GLU A 9 -0.95 -1.42 19.73
CA GLU A 9 0.49 -1.41 19.99
C GLU A 9 1.09 0.00 19.93
N ARG A 10 1.30 0.61 21.11
CA ARG A 10 1.87 1.96 21.24
C ARG A 10 3.35 2.04 20.89
N ASN A 11 4.08 0.92 20.92
CA ASN A 11 5.49 0.89 20.59
C ASN A 11 5.72 0.89 19.07
N SER A 12 6.32 1.97 18.55
CA SER A 12 6.59 2.17 17.12
C SER A 12 7.55 1.12 16.52
N GLU A 13 8.54 0.66 17.29
CA GLU A 13 9.49 -0.37 16.84
C GLU A 13 8.82 -1.74 16.72
N MET A 14 7.97 -2.07 17.69
CA MET A 14 7.24 -3.34 17.70
C MET A 14 6.20 -3.39 16.57
N ARG A 15 5.56 -2.26 16.28
CA ARG A 15 4.66 -2.09 15.13
C ARG A 15 5.41 -2.29 13.81
N ARG A 16 6.62 -1.72 13.68
CA ARG A 16 7.48 -1.86 12.51
C ARG A 16 7.90 -3.31 12.28
N SER A 17 8.30 -4.04 13.33
CA SER A 17 8.63 -5.46 13.22
C SER A 17 7.43 -6.33 12.81
N LEU A 18 6.22 -6.03 13.31
CA LEU A 18 5.01 -6.75 12.92
C LEU A 18 4.61 -6.49 11.47
N ILE A 19 4.73 -5.24 11.00
CA ILE A 19 4.49 -4.87 9.59
C ILE A 19 5.44 -5.63 8.67
N GLN A 20 6.73 -5.70 9.02
CA GLN A 20 7.72 -6.45 8.27
C GLN A 20 7.44 -7.95 8.23
N ARG A 21 6.89 -8.51 9.31
CA ARG A 21 6.68 -9.96 9.47
C ARG A 21 5.33 -10.45 8.91
N ILE A 22 4.31 -9.60 8.88
CA ILE A 22 2.96 -9.92 8.36
C ILE A 22 2.86 -9.58 6.87
N GLY A 23 3.55 -8.53 6.42
CA GLY A 23 3.46 -8.00 5.07
C GLY A 23 2.20 -7.14 4.86
N TYR A 24 2.35 -6.05 4.11
CA TYR A 24 1.28 -5.10 3.84
C TYR A 24 0.08 -5.75 3.10
N THR A 25 0.29 -6.83 2.35
CA THR A 25 -0.76 -7.61 1.68
C THR A 25 -1.81 -8.17 2.65
N ARG A 26 -1.37 -8.73 3.79
CA ARG A 26 -2.30 -9.23 4.82
C ARG A 26 -2.94 -8.10 5.61
N ILE A 27 -2.19 -7.02 5.84
CA ILE A 27 -2.65 -5.81 6.51
C ILE A 27 -3.77 -5.14 5.70
N ALA A 28 -3.60 -4.97 4.40
CA ALA A 28 -4.60 -4.40 3.50
C ALA A 28 -5.90 -5.24 3.48
N ASN A 29 -5.78 -6.56 3.41
CA ASN A 29 -6.95 -7.47 3.45
C ASN A 29 -7.66 -7.49 4.81
N GLN A 30 -6.97 -7.19 5.93
CA GLN A 30 -7.52 -7.33 7.28
C GLN A 30 -7.90 -6.01 7.95
N LEU A 31 -7.43 -4.86 7.45
CA LEU A 31 -7.70 -3.53 8.01
C LEU A 31 -8.84 -2.77 7.32
N GLN A 32 -9.71 -3.46 6.56
CA GLN A 32 -10.82 -2.82 5.83
C GLN A 32 -10.34 -1.64 4.97
N ALA A 33 -9.23 -1.83 4.24
CA ALA A 33 -8.75 -0.79 3.34
C ALA A 33 -9.81 -0.47 2.29
N VAL A 34 -10.13 0.80 2.12
CA VAL A 34 -11.03 1.32 1.10
C VAL A 34 -10.23 1.52 -0.17
N GLU A 35 -10.70 0.97 -1.28
CA GLU A 35 -10.13 1.27 -2.58
C GLU A 35 -10.47 2.71 -2.98
N LEU A 36 -9.44 3.52 -3.26
CA LEU A 36 -9.60 4.88 -3.75
C LEU A 36 -9.60 4.93 -5.28
N ASP A 37 -8.68 4.21 -5.90
CA ASP A 37 -8.50 4.19 -7.34
C ASP A 37 -7.78 2.91 -7.80
N SER A 38 -7.95 2.54 -9.06
CA SER A 38 -7.28 1.39 -9.67
C SER A 38 -6.80 1.75 -11.07
N TRP A 39 -5.57 1.36 -11.40
CA TRP A 39 -4.96 1.60 -12.70
C TRP A 39 -4.03 0.45 -13.07
N GLN A 40 -4.37 -0.29 -14.12
CA GLN A 40 -3.67 -1.51 -14.55
C GLN A 40 -3.49 -2.51 -13.40
N GLU A 41 -2.27 -2.96 -13.12
CA GLU A 41 -1.90 -3.86 -12.02
C GLU A 41 -1.92 -3.17 -10.65
N TYR A 42 -2.11 -1.85 -10.61
CA TYR A 42 -1.99 -1.03 -9.41
C TYR A 42 -3.36 -0.67 -8.83
N THR A 43 -3.45 -0.66 -7.51
CA THR A 43 -4.63 -0.24 -6.75
C THR A 43 -4.20 0.66 -5.62
N LEU A 44 -4.74 1.87 -5.54
CA LEU A 44 -4.57 2.76 -4.41
C LEU A 44 -5.60 2.41 -3.34
N LEU A 45 -5.10 2.09 -2.15
CA LEU A 45 -5.90 1.73 -0.99
C LEU A 45 -5.70 2.78 0.10
N LYS A 46 -6.79 3.19 0.74
CA LYS A 46 -6.81 4.03 1.92
C LYS A 46 -7.24 3.21 3.12
N ILE A 47 -6.44 3.24 4.17
CA ILE A 47 -6.83 2.72 5.47
C ILE A 47 -7.30 3.92 6.30
N GLU A 48 -8.61 3.95 6.58
CA GLU A 48 -9.20 4.91 7.50
C GLU A 48 -8.80 4.54 8.92
N ALA A 49 -7.61 5.00 9.31
CA ALA A 49 -7.08 4.73 10.62
C ALA A 49 -7.82 5.59 11.65
N LYS A 50 -8.79 5.01 12.38
CA LYS A 50 -9.07 5.42 13.78
C LYS A 50 -7.91 5.08 14.75
N VAL A 51 -6.72 4.85 14.20
CA VAL A 51 -5.58 4.14 14.81
C VAL A 51 -4.32 5.01 14.80
N ASP A 52 -4.31 6.06 13.98
CA ASP A 52 -3.17 6.95 13.81
C ASP A 52 -3.67 8.38 13.53
N VAL A 53 -2.78 9.38 13.61
CA VAL A 53 -3.13 10.81 13.47
C VAL A 53 -3.50 11.18 12.02
N GLU A 54 -2.99 10.42 11.04
CA GLU A 54 -3.21 10.66 9.60
C GLU A 54 -3.65 9.38 8.84
N PRO A 55 -4.45 9.50 7.77
CA PRO A 55 -4.88 8.36 6.96
C PRO A 55 -3.69 7.71 6.25
N ILE A 56 -3.66 6.37 6.21
CA ILE A 56 -2.57 5.63 5.57
C ILE A 56 -2.97 5.28 4.14
N HIS A 57 -2.20 5.73 3.16
CA HIS A 57 -2.37 5.36 1.77
C HIS A 57 -1.33 4.31 1.37
N ILE A 58 -1.79 3.28 0.66
CA ILE A 58 -0.99 2.14 0.22
C ILE A 58 -1.25 1.90 -1.26
N LEU A 59 -0.19 1.90 -2.05
CA LEU A 59 -0.21 1.37 -3.41
C LEU A 59 -0.03 -0.13 -3.37
N LYS A 60 -1.04 -0.89 -3.81
CA LYS A 60 -0.97 -2.32 -4.07
C LYS A 60 -0.64 -2.53 -5.54
N MET A 61 0.28 -3.44 -5.84
CA MET A 61 0.61 -3.90 -7.19
C MET A 61 0.40 -5.41 -7.24
N THR A 62 -0.37 -5.90 -8.20
CA THR A 62 -0.62 -7.33 -8.39
C THR A 62 0.06 -7.78 -9.66
N CYS A 63 1.13 -8.56 -9.54
CA CYS A 63 1.86 -9.08 -10.69
C CYS A 63 0.96 -10.07 -11.47
N PRO A 64 0.59 -9.80 -12.74
CA PRO A 64 -0.40 -10.58 -13.48
C PRO A 64 0.12 -11.97 -13.88
N SER A 65 1.45 -12.11 -14.00
CA SER A 65 2.08 -13.38 -14.38
C SER A 65 2.26 -14.36 -13.23
N THR A 66 2.40 -13.88 -11.99
CA THR A 66 2.65 -14.74 -10.80
C THR A 66 1.55 -14.67 -9.75
N GLY A 67 0.63 -13.71 -9.84
CA GLY A 67 -0.34 -13.41 -8.79
C GLY A 67 0.27 -12.81 -7.52
N SER A 68 1.57 -12.49 -7.53
CA SER A 68 2.26 -11.92 -6.36
C SER A 68 1.75 -10.50 -6.08
N ILE A 69 1.43 -10.23 -4.82
CA ILE A 69 0.95 -8.92 -4.39
C ILE A 69 2.07 -8.19 -3.66
N HIS A 70 2.45 -7.04 -4.20
CA HIS A 70 3.37 -6.08 -3.60
C HIS A 70 2.58 -4.88 -3.08
N THR A 71 3.02 -4.29 -1.98
CA THR A 71 2.32 -3.18 -1.34
C THR A 71 3.32 -2.20 -0.77
N LEU A 72 3.16 -0.91 -1.08
CA LEU A 72 4.05 0.18 -0.70
C LEU A 72 3.24 1.32 -0.10
N ARG A 73 3.76 1.95 0.95
CA ARG A 73 3.13 3.16 1.51
C ARG A 73 3.44 4.34 0.59
N VAL A 74 2.43 5.15 0.31
CA VAL A 74 2.54 6.38 -0.48
C VAL A 74 2.02 7.57 0.32
N PRO A 75 2.35 8.81 -0.08
CA PRO A 75 1.86 10.01 0.59
C PRO A 75 0.32 10.05 0.66
N PRO A 76 -0.25 10.55 1.77
CA PRO A 76 -1.69 10.51 2.00
C PRO A 76 -2.51 11.54 1.20
N ASN A 77 -1.83 12.41 0.46
CA ASN A 77 -2.44 13.42 -0.41
C ASN A 77 -2.68 12.91 -1.85
N LEU A 78 -2.17 11.73 -2.20
CA LEU A 78 -2.36 11.13 -3.53
C LEU A 78 -3.76 10.55 -3.65
N GLN A 79 -4.43 10.79 -4.77
CA GLN A 79 -5.81 10.33 -4.99
C GLN A 79 -5.93 9.27 -6.07
N THR A 80 -4.92 9.12 -6.94
CA THR A 80 -4.95 8.14 -8.02
C THR A 80 -3.83 7.11 -7.91
N ALA A 81 -4.08 5.89 -8.40
CA ALA A 81 -3.09 4.83 -8.48
C ALA A 81 -1.94 5.21 -9.43
N ARG A 82 -2.23 5.98 -10.49
CA ARG A 82 -1.21 6.49 -11.44
C ARG A 82 -0.25 7.48 -10.78
N GLU A 83 -0.75 8.44 -10.00
CA GLU A 83 0.11 9.37 -9.25
C GLU A 83 0.95 8.61 -8.21
N ALA A 84 0.36 7.62 -7.56
CA ALA A 84 1.04 6.81 -6.56
C ALA A 84 2.21 6.01 -7.17
N ILE A 85 2.02 5.37 -8.33
CA ILE A 85 3.13 4.64 -8.99
C ILE A 85 4.19 5.59 -9.56
N ARG A 86 3.80 6.75 -10.10
CA ARG A 86 4.76 7.80 -10.49
C ARG A 86 5.61 8.22 -9.31
N TRP A 87 5.00 8.51 -8.16
CA TRP A 87 5.72 8.88 -6.95
C TRP A 87 6.70 7.78 -6.49
N VAL A 88 6.27 6.51 -6.52
CA VAL A 88 7.15 5.37 -6.20
C VAL A 88 8.32 5.27 -7.18
N ASN A 89 8.09 5.60 -8.45
CA ASN A 89 9.09 5.60 -9.52
C ASN A 89 9.88 6.92 -9.63
N TRP A 90 9.89 7.76 -8.58
CA TRP A 90 10.63 9.04 -8.57
C TRP A 90 10.09 10.06 -9.60
N ASP A 91 8.77 10.14 -9.72
CA ASP A 91 8.02 10.99 -10.66
C ASP A 91 8.16 10.61 -12.13
N ILE A 92 8.72 9.43 -12.41
CA ILE A 92 8.80 8.88 -13.76
C ILE A 92 7.50 8.15 -14.10
N ASP A 93 6.92 8.46 -15.26
CA ASP A 93 5.70 7.78 -15.70
C ASP A 93 5.96 6.29 -15.93
N PRO A 94 5.15 5.37 -15.37
CA PRO A 94 5.21 3.95 -15.73
C PRO A 94 5.14 3.68 -17.25
N GLU A 95 4.49 4.55 -18.02
CA GLU A 95 4.46 4.47 -19.49
C GLU A 95 5.84 4.74 -20.13
N GLU A 96 6.75 5.46 -19.47
CA GLU A 96 8.11 5.69 -19.97
C GLU A 96 9.02 4.46 -19.84
N PHE A 97 8.68 3.51 -18.98
CA PHE A 97 9.39 2.22 -18.84
C PHE A 97 8.85 1.13 -19.77
N SER A 98 7.78 1.39 -20.53
CA SER A 98 7.14 0.40 -21.41
C SER A 98 7.93 0.09 -22.68
N VAL A 99 9.23 0.37 -22.71
CA VAL A 99 10.11 0.13 -23.86
C VAL A 99 11.24 -0.81 -23.47
N GLN A 100 10.95 -2.11 -23.43
CA GLN A 100 11.97 -3.13 -23.71
C GLN A 100 11.35 -4.20 -24.61
N THR A 101 11.66 -4.08 -25.90
CA THR A 101 11.46 -5.08 -26.96
C THR A 101 12.56 -6.13 -26.90
#